data_AF-A0A151AT11-F1
#
_entry.id   AF-A0A151AT11-F1
#
_cell.length_a   1.000
_cell.length_b   1.000
_cell.length_c   1.000
_cell.angle_alpha   90.00
_cell.angle_beta   90.00
_cell.angle_gamma   90.00
#
_symmetry.space_group_name_H-M   'P 1'
#
loop_
_entity.id
_entity.type
_entity.pdbx_description
1 polymer ?
#
loop_
_entity_poly.entity_id
_entity_poly.type
_entity_poly.pdbx_seq_one_letter_code
_entity_poly.pdbx_strand_id
1 'polypeptide(L)'
;MAKEYAKNFYKSKEWIKCRNSFMASKNYICERCGKPAYIVHHKEHITPSNINNPNITLNWDNLQALCIECHNVVHGKCEACINGVAFNDNGDLIYTPQVEK
;
A
#
# COMPACT_ATOMS: atom_id res chain seq x y z
N MET A 1 5.67 5.64 -2.81
CA MET A 1 6.03 6.19 -4.14
C MET A 1 6.71 5.09 -4.95
N ALA A 2 6.51 5.01 -6.27
CA ALA A 2 7.15 3.98 -7.10
C ALA A 2 8.67 4.22 -7.22
N LYS A 3 9.48 3.16 -7.10
CA LYS A 3 10.93 3.20 -7.33
C LYS A 3 11.22 3.50 -8.81
N GLU A 4 12.36 4.12 -9.13
CA GLU A 4 12.70 4.59 -10.48
C GLU A 4 12.50 3.53 -11.56
N TYR A 5 13.02 2.32 -11.32
CA TYR A 5 12.96 1.20 -12.26
C TYR A 5 11.52 0.77 -12.59
N ALA A 6 10.55 1.07 -11.72
CA ALA A 6 9.16 0.64 -11.87
C ALA A 6 8.24 1.72 -12.47
N LYS A 7 8.73 2.95 -12.66
CA LYS A 7 7.90 4.06 -13.16
C LYS A 7 7.23 3.74 -14.50
N ASN A 8 7.98 3.14 -15.44
CA ASN A 8 7.45 2.79 -16.76
C ASN A 8 6.37 1.71 -16.67
N PHE A 9 6.58 0.70 -15.82
CA PHE A 9 5.57 -0.32 -15.55
C PHE A 9 4.28 0.29 -14.99
N TYR A 10 4.37 1.14 -13.97
CA TYR A 10 3.17 1.75 -13.37
C TYR A 10 2.45 2.76 -14.29
N LYS A 11 3.09 3.20 -15.37
CA LYS A 11 2.48 4.02 -16.43
C LYS A 11 1.99 3.21 -17.64
N SER A 12 2.26 1.90 -17.67
CA SER A 12 1.93 1.05 -18.81
C SER A 12 0.41 0.87 -18.94
N LYS A 13 -0.05 0.64 -20.17
CA LYS A 13 -1.48 0.43 -20.45
C LYS A 13 -1.95 -0.89 -19.83
N GLU A 14 -1.07 -1.88 -19.80
CA GLU A 14 -1.27 -3.22 -19.25
C GLU A 14 -1.54 -3.14 -17.75
N TRP A 15 -0.70 -2.41 -17.02
CA TRP A 15 -0.90 -2.21 -15.58
C TRP A 15 -2.17 -1.41 -15.30
N ILE A 16 -2.41 -0.29 -16.01
CA ILE A 16 -3.59 0.54 -15.79
C ILE A 16 -4.88 -0.28 -16.02
N LYS A 17 -4.94 -1.07 -17.09
CA LYS A 17 -6.06 -1.95 -17.39
C LYS A 17 -6.24 -3.03 -16.32
N CYS A 18 -5.16 -3.70 -15.91
CA CYS A 18 -5.18 -4.72 -14.87
C CYS A 18 -5.67 -4.14 -13.53
N ARG A 19 -5.06 -3.04 -13.08
CA ARG A 19 -5.43 -2.32 -11.85
C ARG A 19 -6.90 -1.96 -11.83
N ASN A 20 -7.42 -1.35 -12.90
CA ASN A 20 -8.82 -0.91 -12.94
C ASN A 20 -9.78 -2.10 -12.92
N SER A 21 -9.49 -3.15 -13.69
CA SER A 21 -10.32 -4.35 -13.75
C SER A 21 -10.34 -5.11 -12.42
N PHE A 22 -9.17 -5.24 -11.78
CA PHE A 22 -9.05 -5.85 -10.47
C PHE A 22 -9.78 -5.05 -9.39
N MET A 23 -9.63 -3.72 -9.36
CA MET A 23 -10.32 -2.91 -8.36
C MET A 23 -11.86 -2.96 -8.53
N ALA A 24 -12.33 -2.96 -9.78
CA ALA A 24 -13.75 -3.11 -10.10
C ALA A 24 -14.30 -4.47 -9.64
N SER A 25 -13.55 -5.57 -9.82
CA SER A 25 -13.98 -6.91 -9.37
C SER A 25 -14.08 -7.03 -7.85
N LYS A 26 -13.37 -6.18 -7.11
CA LYS A 26 -13.45 -6.06 -5.64
C LYS A 26 -14.49 -5.05 -5.17
N ASN A 27 -15.29 -4.48 -6.07
CA ASN A 27 -16.25 -3.41 -5.79
C ASN A 27 -15.62 -2.21 -5.06
N TYR A 28 -14.32 -1.97 -5.26
CA TYR A 28 -13.56 -0.96 -4.53
C TYR A 28 -13.64 -1.12 -2.99
N ILE A 29 -13.76 -2.35 -2.49
CA ILE A 29 -13.79 -2.67 -1.06
C ILE A 29 -12.42 -3.19 -0.62
N CYS A 30 -11.92 -2.65 0.49
CA CYS A 30 -10.68 -3.10 1.12
C CYS A 30 -10.82 -4.53 1.62
N GLU A 31 -9.97 -5.41 1.12
CA GLU A 31 -10.00 -6.85 1.44
C GLU A 31 -9.55 -7.17 2.88
N ARG A 32 -9.14 -6.15 3.66
CA ARG A 32 -8.76 -6.32 5.08
C ARG A 32 -9.79 -5.79 6.05
N CYS A 33 -10.40 -4.64 5.76
CA CYS A 33 -11.25 -3.92 6.73
C CYS A 33 -12.64 -3.55 6.21
N GLY A 34 -12.97 -3.82 4.94
CA GLY A 34 -14.28 -3.52 4.36
C GLY A 34 -14.54 -2.04 4.04
N LYS A 35 -13.65 -1.11 4.43
CA LYS A 35 -13.71 0.31 4.01
C LYS A 35 -13.42 0.46 2.50
N PRO A 36 -13.72 1.62 1.89
CA PRO A 36 -13.32 1.88 0.51
C PRO A 36 -11.82 1.68 0.25
N ALA A 37 -11.49 0.96 -0.82
CA ALA A 37 -10.15 0.73 -1.31
C ALA A 37 -9.76 1.76 -2.37
N TYR A 38 -8.49 2.16 -2.33
CA TYR A 38 -7.92 3.14 -3.27
C TYR A 38 -6.64 2.64 -3.93
N ILE A 39 -6.04 1.59 -3.38
CA ILE A 39 -4.72 1.10 -3.77
C ILE A 39 -4.84 -0.38 -4.12
N VAL A 40 -4.27 -0.75 -5.26
CA VAL A 40 -3.97 -2.15 -5.57
C VAL A 40 -2.53 -2.40 -5.12
N HIS A 41 -2.38 -3.30 -4.16
CA HIS A 41 -1.10 -3.68 -3.57
C HIS A 41 -0.63 -5.02 -4.14
N HIS A 42 0.66 -5.13 -4.47
CA HIS A 42 1.29 -6.40 -4.83
C HIS A 42 1.76 -7.14 -3.56
N LYS A 43 1.23 -8.34 -3.29
CA LYS A 43 1.57 -9.17 -2.12
C LYS A 43 3.03 -9.61 -2.17
N GLU A 44 3.46 -10.14 -3.31
CA GLU A 44 4.85 -10.31 -3.70
C GLU A 44 5.34 -9.01 -4.34
N HIS A 45 6.35 -8.40 -3.74
CA HIS A 45 6.89 -7.13 -4.19
C HIS A 45 7.50 -7.22 -5.59
N ILE A 46 7.22 -6.21 -6.41
CA ILE A 46 7.94 -5.99 -7.65
C ILE A 46 9.39 -5.59 -7.33
N THR A 47 10.33 -6.22 -8.01
CA THR A 47 11.78 -6.01 -7.97
C THR A 47 12.30 -5.81 -9.40
N PRO A 48 13.53 -5.30 -9.58
CA PRO A 48 14.12 -5.21 -10.92
C PRO A 48 14.23 -6.56 -11.64
N SER A 49 14.39 -7.66 -10.90
CA SER A 49 14.52 -9.01 -11.49
C SER A 49 13.18 -9.61 -11.93
N ASN A 50 12.06 -9.21 -11.32
CA ASN A 50 10.75 -9.79 -11.60
C ASN A 50 9.78 -8.86 -12.37
N ILE A 51 10.15 -7.60 -12.63
CA ILE A 51 9.26 -6.59 -13.22
C ILE A 51 8.70 -6.95 -14.61
N ASN A 52 9.41 -7.80 -15.36
CA ASN A 52 8.96 -8.24 -16.68
C ASN A 52 8.16 -9.56 -16.63
N ASN A 53 7.92 -10.13 -15.44
CA ASN A 53 7.16 -11.35 -15.28
C ASN A 53 5.66 -11.04 -15.02
N PRO A 54 4.75 -11.25 -16.00
CA PRO A 54 3.34 -10.96 -15.84
C PRO A 54 2.65 -11.83 -14.77
N ASN A 55 3.21 -13.01 -14.46
CA ASN A 55 2.70 -13.88 -13.39
C ASN A 55 2.93 -13.29 -11.99
N ILE A 56 3.73 -12.23 -11.87
CA ILE A 56 3.94 -11.47 -10.65
C ILE A 56 3.28 -10.09 -10.79
N THR A 57 3.52 -9.39 -11.90
CA THR A 57 3.13 -7.98 -12.02
C THR A 57 1.66 -7.76 -12.35
N LEU A 58 1.02 -8.71 -13.06
CA LEU A 58 -0.37 -8.62 -13.53
C LEU A 58 -1.28 -9.74 -13.02
N ASN A 59 -0.75 -10.67 -12.22
CA ASN A 59 -1.51 -11.79 -11.67
C ASN A 59 -2.40 -11.33 -10.51
N TRP A 60 -3.72 -11.55 -10.65
CA TRP A 60 -4.71 -11.16 -9.66
C TRP A 60 -4.52 -11.83 -8.30
N ASP A 61 -3.98 -13.05 -8.26
CA ASP A 61 -3.68 -13.74 -7.00
C ASP A 61 -2.59 -13.02 -6.21
N ASN A 62 -1.72 -12.29 -6.91
CA ASN A 62 -0.69 -11.44 -6.32
C ASN A 62 -1.18 -10.02 -5.97
N LEU A 63 -2.43 -9.67 -6.28
CA LEU A 63 -2.98 -8.34 -6.00
C LEU A 63 -3.88 -8.35 -4.76
N GLN A 64 -3.94 -7.20 -4.08
CA GLN A 64 -4.85 -6.96 -2.96
C GLN A 64 -5.42 -5.54 -3.03
N ALA A 65 -6.74 -5.39 -2.93
CA ALA A 65 -7.40 -4.09 -2.86
C ALA A 65 -7.37 -3.59 -1.41
N LEU A 66 -6.72 -2.44 -1.17
CA LEU A 66 -6.50 -1.89 0.16
C LEU A 66 -6.91 -0.41 0.26
N CYS A 67 -7.40 -0.02 1.43
CA CYS A 67 -7.40 1.37 1.85
C CYS A 67 -5.96 1.82 2.22
N ILE A 68 -5.74 3.13 2.33
CA ILE A 68 -4.41 3.68 2.65
C ILE A 68 -3.89 3.20 4.02
N GLU A 69 -4.76 3.11 5.03
CA GLU A 69 -4.41 2.65 6.38
C GLU A 69 -3.88 1.21 6.32
N CYS A 70 -4.65 0.30 5.71
CA CYS A 70 -4.26 -1.09 5.58
C CYS A 70 -3.02 -1.26 4.70
N HIS A 71 -2.88 -0.49 3.62
CA HIS A 71 -1.69 -0.50 2.77
C HIS A 71 -0.42 -0.11 3.56
N ASN A 72 -0.49 0.94 4.38
CA ASN A 72 0.64 1.41 5.18
C ASN A 72 1.06 0.38 6.23
N VAL A 73 0.10 -0.34 6.83
CA VAL A 73 0.38 -1.46 7.75
C VAL A 73 1.18 -2.57 7.04
N VAL A 74 0.88 -2.89 5.78
CA VAL A 74 1.64 -3.90 5.01
C VAL A 74 3.06 -3.46 4.73
N HIS A 75 3.25 -2.21 4.32
CA HIS A 75 4.57 -1.65 4.09
C HIS A 75 5.35 -1.39 5.40
N GLY A 76 4.76 -1.70 6.55
CA GLY A 76 5.46 -2.00 7.79
C GLY A 76 6.01 -0.82 8.56
N LYS A 77 6.10 0.40 8.01
CA LYS A 77 6.66 1.54 8.75
C LYS A 77 6.07 2.87 8.30
N CYS A 78 5.23 3.45 9.16
CA CYS A 78 5.29 4.88 9.38
C CYS A 78 6.64 5.15 10.09
N GLU A 79 7.74 5.28 9.34
CA GLU A 79 9.06 5.65 9.94
C GLU A 79 9.02 7.01 10.64
N ALA A 80 7.98 7.81 10.38
CA ALA A 80 7.79 9.12 10.98
C ALA A 80 7.16 9.09 12.39
N CYS A 81 6.71 7.93 12.88
CA CYS A 81 6.09 7.84 14.21
C CYS A 81 7.01 7.12 15.18
N ILE A 82 7.62 7.87 16.10
CA ILE A 82 8.36 7.32 17.25
C ILE A 82 7.33 6.89 18.29
N ASN A 83 7.44 5.65 18.79
CA ASN A 83 6.58 5.16 19.87
C ASN A 83 6.76 6.02 21.12
N GLY A 84 5.64 6.38 21.76
CA GLY A 84 5.67 7.26 22.93
C GLY A 84 5.85 8.73 22.60
N VAL A 85 5.51 9.16 21.38
CA VAL A 85 5.54 10.56 20.95
C VAL A 85 4.25 10.95 20.23
N ALA A 86 3.71 12.13 20.51
CA ALA A 86 2.50 12.70 19.89
C ALA A 86 2.66 14.21 19.65
N PHE A 87 1.71 14.83 18.95
CA PHE A 87 1.61 16.29 18.85
C PHE A 87 0.53 16.81 19.79
N ASN A 88 0.79 17.91 20.51
CA ASN A 88 -0.23 18.61 21.29
C ASN A 88 -1.11 19.51 20.40
N ASP A 89 -2.11 20.18 20.98
CA ASP A 89 -3.03 21.08 20.25
C ASP A 89 -2.35 22.29 19.59
N ASN A 90 -1.13 22.63 20.02
CA ASN A 90 -0.29 23.68 19.43
C ASN A 90 0.62 23.17 18.32
N GLY A 91 0.65 21.86 18.07
CA GLY A 91 1.55 21.22 17.11
C GLY A 91 2.96 20.93 17.63
N ASP A 92 3.20 21.02 18.93
CA ASP A 92 4.48 20.66 19.54
C ASP A 92 4.61 19.15 19.72
N LEU A 93 5.82 18.62 19.53
CA LEU A 93 6.14 17.22 19.76
C LEU A 93 6.27 16.94 21.27
N ILE A 94 5.44 16.04 21.81
CA ILE A 94 5.39 15.65 23.23
C ILE A 94 5.63 14.15 23.41
N TYR A 95 6.17 13.74 24.56
CA TYR A 95 6.27 12.33 24.93
C TYR A 95 4.98 11.84 25.59
N THR A 96 4.44 10.72 25.12
CA THR A 96 3.32 10.03 25.77
C THR A 96 3.86 8.85 26.58
N PRO A 97 3.63 8.79 27.91
CA PRO A 97 4.07 7.66 28.70
C PRO A 97 3.40 6.38 28.19
N GLN A 98 4.19 5.34 27.95
CA GLN A 98 3.68 4.01 27.63
C GLN A 98 2.91 3.53 28.87
N VAL A 99 1.59 3.36 28.74
CA VAL A 99 0.84 2.63 29.77
C VAL A 99 1.26 1.18 29.63
N GLU A 100 2.05 0.69 30.59
CA GLU A 100 2.39 -0.72 30.70
C GLU A 100 1.09 -1.54 30.76
N LYS A 101 1.00 -2.56 29.91
CA LYS A 101 -0.12 -3.53 29.92
C LYS A 101 0.10 -4.57 31.00
#